data_AF-A0AAV7SKT1-F1
#
_entry.id   AF-A0AAV7SKT1-F1
#
_cell.length_a   1.000
_cell.length_b   1.000
_cell.length_c   1.000
_cell.angle_alpha   90.00
_cell.angle_beta   90.00
_cell.angle_gamma   90.00
#
_symmetry.space_group_name_H-M   'P 1'
#
loop_
_entity.id
_entity.type
_entity.pdbx_description
1 polymer ?
#
loop_
_entity_poly.entity_id
_entity_poly.type
_entity_poly.pdbx_seq_one_letter_code
_entity_poly.pdbx_strand_id
1 'polypeptide(L)'
;MAPSTSPVQVTSSLTQIPPVTQERETKQLDTSGMSIFASSSLAVRSTNTSCVLACFFYILWDAVESILPSLTDEARTALTPFVCDSQQAAKLSVRCGMDTTDSVGLIMASSVALRSKTWLRSSNFSEAEQDMLLEMPLDGKSLFSSHAD
;
A
#
# COMPACT_ATOMS: atom_id res chain seq x y z
N MET A 1 21.72 40.46 -56.44
CA MET A 1 20.40 40.22 -55.80
C MET A 1 20.33 38.74 -55.45
N ALA A 2 20.55 38.42 -54.18
CA ALA A 2 20.31 37.08 -53.61
C ALA A 2 19.34 37.29 -52.43
N PRO A 3 18.28 36.47 -52.27
CA PRO A 3 17.28 36.70 -51.24
C PRO A 3 17.81 36.23 -49.88
N SER A 4 17.65 37.08 -48.87
CA SER A 4 17.96 36.77 -47.47
C SER A 4 16.90 35.80 -46.91
N THR A 5 17.34 34.63 -46.47
CA THR A 5 16.53 33.71 -45.68
C THR A 5 16.73 34.03 -44.19
N SER A 6 15.78 34.75 -43.61
CA SER A 6 15.66 34.86 -42.15
C SER A 6 15.20 33.52 -41.57
N PRO A 7 15.78 33.03 -40.46
CA PRO A 7 15.27 31.85 -39.78
C PRO A 7 13.99 32.20 -39.02
N VAL A 8 12.93 31.45 -39.31
CA VAL A 8 11.67 31.44 -38.58
C VAL A 8 11.95 31.08 -37.12
N GLN A 9 11.71 32.01 -36.20
CA GLN A 9 11.58 31.68 -34.78
C GLN A 9 10.35 30.80 -34.62
N VAL A 10 10.58 29.50 -34.43
CA VAL A 10 9.55 28.59 -33.94
C VAL A 10 9.34 28.91 -32.48
N THR A 11 8.28 29.67 -32.21
CA THR A 11 7.72 29.89 -30.87
C THR A 11 7.39 28.55 -30.23
N SER A 12 8.18 28.18 -29.23
CA SER A 12 7.94 27.07 -28.30
C SER A 12 6.79 27.42 -27.35
N SER A 13 5.54 27.29 -27.83
CA SER A 13 4.33 27.62 -27.08
C SER A 13 3.34 26.43 -26.99
N LEU A 14 3.85 25.23 -26.73
CA LEU A 14 3.02 24.02 -26.59
C LEU A 14 3.32 23.25 -25.30
N THR A 15 3.43 23.92 -24.14
CA THR A 15 3.39 23.20 -22.84
C THR A 15 3.08 24.09 -21.62
N GLN A 16 2.22 25.10 -21.72
CA GLN A 16 1.68 25.75 -20.52
C GLN A 16 0.20 25.39 -20.36
N ILE A 17 -0.03 24.35 -19.56
CA ILE A 17 -1.35 24.06 -18.99
C ILE A 17 -1.71 25.28 -18.12
N PRO A 18 -2.92 25.84 -18.23
CA PRO A 18 -3.33 26.98 -17.41
C PRO A 18 -3.16 26.67 -15.91
N PRO A 19 -2.77 27.65 -15.07
CA PRO A 19 -2.53 27.42 -13.64
C PRO A 19 -3.76 26.87 -12.90
N VAL A 20 -4.97 27.23 -13.36
CA VAL A 20 -6.26 26.72 -12.82
C VAL A 20 -6.45 25.21 -13.07
N THR A 21 -5.99 24.71 -14.22
CA THR A 21 -6.09 23.27 -14.56
C THR A 21 -5.07 22.44 -13.77
N GLN A 22 -3.87 22.97 -13.54
CA GLN A 22 -2.83 22.30 -12.74
C GLN A 22 -3.20 22.20 -11.26
N GLU A 23 -3.81 23.24 -10.67
CA GLU A 23 -4.28 23.19 -9.28
C GLU A 23 -5.37 22.12 -9.08
N ARG A 24 -6.30 22.03 -10.03
CA ARG A 24 -7.38 21.02 -9.99
C ARG A 24 -6.82 19.60 -10.09
N GLU A 25 -5.89 19.36 -10.98
CA GLU A 25 -5.22 18.06 -11.13
C GLU A 25 -4.45 17.68 -9.85
N THR A 26 -3.72 18.64 -9.26
CA THR A 26 -2.99 18.45 -8.00
C THR A 26 -3.93 18.06 -6.86
N LYS A 27 -5.06 18.76 -6.70
CA LYS A 27 -6.07 18.41 -5.69
C LYS A 27 -6.67 17.01 -5.91
N GLN A 28 -6.90 16.62 -7.15
CA GLN A 28 -7.42 15.28 -7.47
C GLN A 28 -6.41 14.17 -7.13
N LEU A 29 -5.13 14.38 -7.41
CA LEU A 29 -4.07 13.42 -7.09
C LEU A 29 -3.88 13.26 -5.59
N ASP A 30 -3.89 14.36 -4.82
CA ASP A 30 -3.79 14.27 -3.35
C ASP A 30 -5.01 13.57 -2.75
N THR A 31 -6.22 13.90 -3.23
CA THR A 31 -7.46 13.22 -2.80
C THR A 31 -7.39 11.71 -3.10
N SER A 32 -6.88 11.34 -4.27
CA SER A 32 -6.69 9.93 -4.64
C SER A 32 -5.68 9.24 -3.73
N GLY A 33 -4.55 9.89 -3.45
CA GLY A 33 -3.54 9.39 -2.52
C GLY A 33 -4.10 9.20 -1.10
N MET A 34 -4.90 10.14 -0.59
CA MET A 34 -5.56 10.02 0.71
C MET A 34 -6.55 8.85 0.75
N SER A 35 -7.34 8.68 -0.31
CA SER A 35 -8.30 7.58 -0.43
C SER A 35 -7.60 6.21 -0.45
N ILE A 36 -6.51 6.09 -1.21
CA ILE A 36 -5.69 4.88 -1.27
C ILE A 36 -5.09 4.59 0.12
N PHE A 37 -4.51 5.59 0.78
CA PHE A 37 -3.95 5.45 2.13
C PHE A 37 -5.00 4.95 3.13
N ALA A 38 -6.18 5.57 3.14
CA ALA A 38 -7.27 5.19 4.05
C ALA A 38 -7.77 3.76 3.78
N SER A 39 -7.91 3.40 2.50
CA SER A 39 -8.33 2.07 2.08
C SER A 39 -7.30 1.00 2.45
N SER A 40 -6.01 1.26 2.21
CA SER A 40 -4.91 0.39 2.63
C SER A 40 -4.86 0.22 4.15
N SER A 41 -5.01 1.32 4.90
CA SER A 41 -5.06 1.26 6.37
C SER A 41 -6.22 0.38 6.86
N LEU A 42 -7.38 0.46 6.22
CA LEU A 42 -8.51 -0.42 6.52
C LEU A 42 -8.21 -1.89 6.18
N ALA A 43 -7.58 -2.14 5.03
CA ALA A 43 -7.17 -3.48 4.64
C ALA A 43 -6.20 -4.11 5.66
N VAL A 44 -5.21 -3.36 6.16
CA VAL A 44 -4.31 -3.84 7.23
C VAL A 44 -5.10 -4.26 8.47
N ARG A 45 -6.06 -3.45 8.94
CA ARG A 45 -6.88 -3.80 10.12
C ARG A 45 -7.74 -5.03 9.89
N SER A 46 -8.33 -5.15 8.70
CA SER A 46 -9.16 -6.30 8.32
C SER A 46 -8.32 -7.59 8.30
N THR A 47 -7.14 -7.53 7.67
CA THR A 47 -6.21 -8.65 7.62
C THR A 47 -5.69 -9.03 9.01
N ASN A 48 -5.36 -8.05 9.86
CA ASN A 48 -4.97 -8.31 11.24
C ASN A 48 -6.06 -9.06 12.01
N THR A 49 -7.31 -8.60 11.91
CA THR A 49 -8.45 -9.27 12.54
C THR A 49 -8.61 -10.71 12.03
N SER A 50 -8.42 -10.91 10.72
CA SER A 50 -8.50 -12.23 10.09
C SER A 50 -7.38 -13.17 10.55
N CYS A 51 -6.15 -12.66 10.72
CA CYS A 51 -5.03 -13.43 11.27
C CYS A 51 -5.29 -13.84 12.72
N VAL A 52 -5.83 -12.94 13.55
CA VAL A 52 -6.19 -13.27 14.94
C VAL A 52 -7.22 -14.40 14.99
N LEU A 53 -8.24 -14.35 14.12
CA LEU A 53 -9.23 -15.43 13.99
C LEU A 53 -8.59 -16.74 13.52
N ALA A 54 -7.66 -16.70 12.56
CA ALA A 54 -6.95 -17.90 12.10
C ALA A 54 -6.12 -18.53 13.23
N CYS A 55 -5.43 -17.73 14.03
CA CYS A 55 -4.72 -18.22 15.22
C CYS A 55 -5.68 -18.85 16.24
N PHE A 56 -6.84 -18.24 16.46
CA PHE A 56 -7.87 -18.82 17.33
C PHE A 56 -8.37 -20.17 16.80
N PHE A 57 -8.65 -20.28 15.50
CA PHE A 57 -9.04 -21.56 14.90
C PHE A 57 -7.94 -22.62 15.03
N TYR A 58 -6.68 -22.25 14.90
CA TYR A 58 -5.58 -23.17 15.13
C TYR A 58 -5.62 -23.74 16.56
N ILE A 59 -5.74 -22.87 17.57
CA ILE A 59 -5.83 -23.28 18.98
C ILE A 59 -7.04 -24.18 19.23
N LEU A 60 -8.18 -23.87 18.59
CA LEU A 60 -9.38 -24.68 18.70
C LEU A 60 -9.15 -26.09 18.16
N TRP A 61 -8.53 -26.22 16.98
CA TRP A 61 -8.26 -27.53 16.37
C TRP A 61 -7.16 -28.30 17.09
N ASP A 62 -6.18 -27.62 17.67
CA ASP A 62 -5.19 -28.20 18.59
C ASP A 62 -5.86 -28.81 19.84
N ALA A 63 -6.85 -28.11 20.41
CA ALA A 63 -7.65 -28.67 21.50
C ALA A 63 -8.48 -29.90 21.06
N VAL A 64 -9.05 -29.89 19.86
CA VAL A 64 -9.76 -31.07 19.30
C VAL A 64 -8.80 -32.24 19.10
N GLU A 65 -7.58 -31.99 18.63
CA GLU A 65 -6.53 -33.01 18.46
C GLU A 65 -6.26 -33.73 19.78
N SER A 66 -6.21 -33.01 20.90
CA SER A 66 -5.99 -33.58 22.23
C SER A 66 -7.08 -34.58 22.68
N ILE A 67 -8.29 -34.48 22.11
CA ILE A 67 -9.44 -35.32 22.45
C ILE A 67 -9.51 -36.56 21.54
N LEU A 68 -8.86 -36.55 20.37
CA LEU A 68 -8.87 -37.67 19.41
C LEU A 68 -8.56 -39.06 20.03
N PRO A 69 -7.61 -39.20 20.97
CA PRO A 69 -7.33 -40.50 21.58
C PRO A 69 -8.50 -41.09 22.38
N SER A 70 -9.43 -40.26 22.85
CA SER A 70 -10.60 -40.69 23.63
C SER A 70 -11.77 -41.18 22.78
N LEU A 71 -11.71 -40.98 21.46
CA LEU A 71 -12.75 -41.38 20.52
C LEU A 71 -12.63 -42.86 20.14
N THR A 72 -13.73 -43.43 19.63
CA THR A 72 -13.73 -44.75 18.98
C THR A 72 -12.80 -44.75 17.75
N ASP A 73 -12.27 -45.91 17.38
CA ASP A 73 -11.32 -45.99 16.26
C ASP A 73 -11.93 -45.51 14.93
N GLU A 74 -13.23 -45.78 14.71
CA GLU A 74 -13.97 -45.31 13.54
C GLU A 74 -14.07 -43.77 13.52
N ALA A 75 -14.49 -43.16 14.63
CA ALA A 75 -14.61 -41.71 14.73
C ALA A 75 -13.25 -41.00 14.66
N ARG A 76 -12.22 -41.58 15.28
CA ARG A 76 -10.84 -41.06 15.22
C ARG A 76 -10.31 -41.07 13.79
N THR A 77 -10.47 -42.17 13.08
CA THR A 77 -10.02 -42.31 11.68
C THR A 77 -10.74 -41.31 10.78
N ALA A 78 -12.04 -41.09 10.99
CA ALA A 78 -12.80 -40.11 10.25
C ALA A 78 -12.41 -38.66 10.55
N LEU A 79 -12.12 -38.31 11.81
CA LEU A 79 -11.91 -36.93 12.25
C LEU A 79 -10.46 -36.44 12.10
N THR A 80 -9.48 -37.34 12.20
CA THR A 80 -8.05 -37.02 12.08
C THR A 80 -7.69 -36.18 10.84
N PRO A 81 -8.13 -36.53 9.60
CA PRO A 81 -7.81 -35.72 8.43
C PRO A 81 -8.41 -34.30 8.53
N PHE A 82 -9.62 -34.14 9.06
CA PHE A 82 -10.25 -32.82 9.23
C PHE A 82 -9.47 -31.93 10.19
N VAL A 83 -8.95 -32.49 11.30
CA VAL A 83 -8.13 -31.73 12.25
C VAL A 83 -6.84 -31.27 11.58
N CYS A 84 -6.16 -32.18 10.87
CA CYS A 84 -4.92 -31.88 10.16
C CYS A 84 -5.14 -30.78 9.09
N ASP A 85 -6.13 -30.96 8.22
CA ASP A 85 -6.46 -30.01 7.16
C ASP A 85 -6.84 -28.64 7.72
N SER A 86 -7.58 -28.61 8.83
CA SER A 86 -8.02 -27.35 9.45
C SER A 86 -6.88 -26.59 10.12
N GLN A 87 -5.96 -27.30 10.79
CA GLN A 87 -4.73 -26.71 11.33
C GLN A 87 -3.84 -26.16 10.21
N GLN A 88 -3.73 -26.90 9.10
CA GLN A 88 -2.98 -26.44 7.92
C GLN A 88 -3.64 -25.22 7.29
N ALA A 89 -4.97 -25.21 7.14
CA ALA A 89 -5.73 -24.08 6.63
C ALA A 89 -5.52 -22.83 7.50
N ALA A 90 -5.59 -22.97 8.83
CA ALA A 90 -5.32 -21.86 9.75
C ALA A 90 -3.90 -21.27 9.58
N LYS A 91 -2.87 -22.14 9.49
CA LYS A 91 -1.48 -21.71 9.22
C LYS A 91 -1.36 -20.98 7.88
N LEU A 92 -2.00 -21.49 6.83
CA LEU A 92 -2.02 -20.86 5.51
C LEU A 92 -2.74 -19.51 5.53
N SER A 93 -3.84 -19.37 6.27
CA SER A 93 -4.55 -18.11 6.43
C SER A 93 -3.68 -17.04 7.10
N VAL A 94 -2.90 -17.40 8.13
CA VAL A 94 -1.95 -16.47 8.76
C VAL A 94 -0.87 -16.04 7.76
N ARG A 95 -0.31 -16.99 6.99
CA ARG A 95 0.68 -16.67 5.95
C ARG A 95 0.13 -15.74 4.87
N CYS A 96 -1.04 -16.07 4.34
CA CYS A 96 -1.75 -15.22 3.37
C CYS A 96 -1.99 -13.81 3.94
N GLY A 97 -2.33 -13.70 5.23
CA GLY A 97 -2.49 -12.41 5.89
C GLY A 97 -1.18 -11.62 6.03
N MET A 98 -0.04 -12.28 6.26
CA MET A 98 1.28 -11.62 6.23
C MET A 98 1.59 -11.09 4.83
N ASP A 99 1.46 -11.93 3.80
CA ASP A 99 1.73 -11.55 2.40
C ASP A 99 0.81 -10.41 1.94
N THR A 100 -0.46 -10.44 2.36
CA THR A 100 -1.44 -9.37 2.12
C THR A 100 -1.03 -8.08 2.81
N THR A 101 -0.56 -8.14 4.05
CA THR A 101 -0.13 -6.96 4.81
C THR A 101 1.10 -6.32 4.18
N ASP A 102 2.07 -7.11 3.70
CA ASP A 102 3.23 -6.60 2.98
C ASP A 102 2.82 -5.89 1.69
N SER A 103 1.94 -6.52 0.91
CA SER A 103 1.40 -5.94 -0.33
C SER A 103 0.66 -4.63 -0.06
N VAL A 104 -0.19 -4.59 0.97
CA VAL A 104 -0.92 -3.39 1.38
C VAL A 104 0.04 -2.31 1.90
N GLY A 105 1.12 -2.69 2.58
CA GLY A 105 2.19 -1.79 3.02
C GLY A 105 2.86 -1.07 1.84
N LEU A 106 3.16 -1.79 0.76
CA LEU A 106 3.70 -1.20 -0.47
C LEU A 106 2.71 -0.23 -1.15
N ILE A 107 1.42 -0.56 -1.15
CA ILE A 107 0.37 0.34 -1.66
C ILE A 107 0.29 1.60 -0.80
N MET A 108 0.36 1.45 0.52
CA MET A 108 0.34 2.56 1.47
C MET A 108 1.57 3.47 1.26
N ALA A 109 2.77 2.92 1.14
CA ALA A 109 3.98 3.67 0.83
C ALA A 109 3.86 4.42 -0.52
N SER A 110 3.32 3.76 -1.55
CA SER A 110 3.09 4.37 -2.86
C SER A 110 2.08 5.52 -2.80
N SER A 111 1.04 5.39 -1.97
CA SER A 111 0.06 6.45 -1.74
C SER A 111 0.68 7.68 -1.07
N VAL A 112 1.61 7.46 -0.12
CA VAL A 112 2.33 8.57 0.51
C VAL A 112 3.27 9.22 -0.49
N ALA A 113 4.04 8.44 -1.26
CA ALA A 113 4.90 8.98 -2.31
C ALA A 113 4.12 9.80 -3.35
N LEU A 114 2.92 9.35 -3.75
CA LEU A 114 2.04 10.12 -4.63
C LEU A 114 1.66 11.47 -4.02
N ARG A 115 1.27 11.49 -2.74
CA ARG A 115 0.90 12.72 -2.03
C ARG A 115 2.09 13.65 -1.86
N SER A 116 3.26 13.15 -1.45
CA SER A 116 4.48 13.94 -1.30
C SER A 116 4.90 14.57 -2.63
N LYS A 117 4.89 13.81 -3.75
CA LYS A 117 5.15 14.35 -5.10
C LYS A 117 4.13 15.41 -5.51
N THR A 118 2.85 15.17 -5.23
CA THR A 118 1.77 16.10 -5.57
C THR A 118 1.92 17.41 -4.81
N TRP A 119 2.23 17.34 -3.52
CA TRP A 119 2.46 18.51 -2.68
C TRP A 119 3.71 19.31 -3.11
N LEU A 120 4.81 18.62 -3.43
CA LEU A 120 6.05 19.26 -3.91
C LEU A 120 5.85 19.96 -5.26
N ARG A 121 5.07 19.39 -6.17
CA ARG A 121 4.74 20.02 -7.46
C ARG A 121 3.97 21.34 -7.32
N SER A 122 3.21 21.50 -6.23
CA SER A 122 2.53 22.77 -5.90
C SER A 122 3.38 23.72 -5.06
N SER A 123 4.57 23.28 -4.64
CA SER A 123 5.48 24.07 -3.82
C SER A 123 6.50 24.81 -4.69
N ASN A 124 7.14 25.84 -4.14
CA ASN A 124 8.13 26.65 -4.86
C ASN A 124 9.56 26.10 -4.78
N PHE A 125 9.73 24.81 -4.51
CA PHE A 125 11.04 24.16 -4.41
C PHE A 125 11.65 23.90 -5.80
N SER A 126 12.97 24.02 -5.89
CA SER A 126 13.72 23.57 -7.08
C SER A 126 13.63 22.06 -7.24
N GLU A 127 13.84 21.55 -8.47
CA GLU A 127 13.80 20.10 -8.72
C GLU A 127 14.78 19.32 -7.84
N ALA A 128 15.97 19.87 -7.58
CA ALA A 128 16.97 19.26 -6.71
C ALA A 128 16.50 19.14 -5.24
N GLU A 129 15.80 20.16 -4.72
CA GLU A 129 15.21 20.12 -3.38
C GLU A 129 14.04 19.14 -3.32
N GLN A 130 13.24 19.04 -4.38
CA GLN A 130 12.15 18.07 -4.47
C GLN A 130 12.68 16.63 -4.46
N ASP A 131 13.71 16.33 -5.24
CA ASP A 131 14.33 15.01 -5.30
C ASP A 131 14.95 14.63 -3.94
N MET A 132 15.67 15.55 -3.31
CA MET A 132 16.22 15.35 -1.97
C MET A 132 15.13 15.00 -0.95
N LEU A 133 14.01 15.75 -0.94
CA LEU A 133 12.90 15.51 -0.03
C LEU A 133 12.17 14.19 -0.27
N LEU A 134 12.13 13.71 -1.52
CA LEU A 134 11.51 12.43 -1.89
C LEU A 134 12.38 11.21 -1.59
N GLU A 135 13.70 11.36 -1.57
CA GLU A 135 14.64 10.30 -1.20
C GLU A 135 14.72 10.07 0.32
N MET A 136 14.20 11.00 1.12
CA MET A 136 14.21 10.86 2.58
C MET A 136 13.34 9.69 3.04
N PRO A 137 13.79 8.94 4.07
CA PRO A 137 12.99 7.86 4.62
C PRO A 137 11.71 8.39 5.29
N LEU A 138 10.64 7.62 5.13
CA LEU A 138 9.35 7.87 5.77
C LEU A 138 9.41 7.57 7.26
N ASP A 139 9.10 8.56 8.11
CA ASP A 139 9.06 8.40 9.57
C ASP A 139 7.66 8.05 10.11
N GLY A 140 6.65 8.04 9.22
CA GLY A 140 5.26 7.68 9.53
C GLY A 140 4.49 8.74 10.34
N LYS A 141 5.09 9.89 10.65
CA LYS A 141 4.42 10.99 11.38
C LYS A 141 3.88 12.06 10.44
N SER A 142 4.58 12.31 9.34
CA SER A 142 4.21 13.33 8.36
C SER A 142 4.44 12.84 6.92
N LEU A 143 4.12 13.67 5.92
CA LEU A 143 4.40 13.38 4.50
C LEU A 143 5.90 13.38 4.18
N PHE A 144 6.70 14.06 5.00
CA PHE A 144 8.15 14.13 4.90
C PHE A 144 8.78 13.73 6.24
N SER A 145 10.07 13.41 6.22
CA SER A 145 10.78 13.09 7.44
C SER A 145 10.88 14.31 8.36
N SER A 146 10.91 14.09 9.67
CA SER A 146 11.28 15.11 10.67
C SER A 146 12.69 15.70 10.51
N HIS A 147 13.50 15.20 9.57
CA HIS A 147 14.82 15.77 9.24
C HIS A 147 14.74 16.75 8.05
N ALA A 148 13.54 16.98 7.51
CA ALA A 148 13.28 17.90 6.41
C ALA A 148 13.03 19.36 6.86
N ASP A 149 13.16 19.65 8.16
CA ASP A 149 13.03 20.98 8.78
C ASP A 149 14.27 21.87 8.57
#